data_AF-A0AAD5QGV3-F1
#
_entry.id   AF-A0AAD5QGV3-F1
#
_cell.length_a   1.000
_cell.length_b   1.000
_cell.length_c   1.000
_cell.angle_alpha   90.00
_cell.angle_beta   90.00
_cell.angle_gamma   90.00
#
_symmetry.space_group_name_H-M   'P 1'
#
loop_
_entity.id
_entity.type
_entity.pdbx_description
1 polymer ?
#
loop_
_entity_poly.entity_id
_entity_poly.type
_entity_poly.pdbx_seq_one_letter_code
_entity_poly.pdbx_strand_id
1 'polypeptide(L)'
;MSAIHPVLKDFYGELVDDGEFEIVFVSFDRAEADLKDYMKESHGNWYFLPFGSSKIQELATKYSVSGIPTLIIIKSDGSEVTKNGKKDVQGKAPKAALSAWKSA
;
A
#
# COMPACT_ATOMS: atom_id res chain seq x y z
N MET A 1 16.44 7.14 -3.19
CA MET A 1 15.38 6.29 -2.61
C MET A 1 14.87 5.37 -3.71
N SER A 2 14.85 4.05 -3.50
CA SER A 2 14.28 3.12 -4.49
C SER A 2 12.76 3.30 -4.51
N ALA A 3 12.23 3.90 -5.57
CA ALA A 3 10.81 4.17 -5.72
C ALA A 3 10.07 2.86 -6.06
N ILE A 4 9.32 2.32 -5.10
CA ILE A 4 8.38 1.21 -5.34
C ILE A 4 7.22 1.65 -6.24
N HIS A 5 6.99 2.97 -6.39
CA HIS A 5 5.78 3.54 -6.97
C HIS A 5 5.46 3.09 -8.41
N PRO A 6 6.40 3.08 -9.37
CA PRO A 6 6.07 2.60 -10.73
C PRO A 6 5.64 1.13 -10.73
N VAL A 7 6.41 0.28 -10.03
CA VAL A 7 6.12 -1.16 -9.92
C VAL A 7 4.78 -1.40 -9.23
N LEU A 8 4.47 -0.64 -8.18
CA LEU A 8 3.20 -0.78 -7.46
C LEU A 8 2.01 -0.34 -8.31
N LYS A 9 2.18 0.69 -9.14
CA LYS A 9 1.13 1.17 -10.06
C LYS A 9 0.83 0.14 -11.13
N ASP A 10 1.86 -0.45 -11.73
CA ASP A 10 1.71 -1.51 -12.74
C ASP A 10 1.05 -2.75 -12.10
N PHE A 11 1.53 -3.17 -10.93
CA PHE A 11 0.96 -4.28 -10.17
C PHE A 11 -0.53 -4.08 -9.87
N TYR A 12 -0.92 -2.87 -9.43
CA TYR A 12 -2.30 -2.55 -9.12
C TYR A 12 -3.16 -2.52 -10.39
N GLY A 13 -2.68 -1.88 -11.46
CA GLY A 13 -3.39 -1.79 -12.73
C GLY A 13 -3.67 -3.16 -13.38
N GLU A 14 -2.81 -4.16 -13.15
CA GLU A 14 -3.02 -5.52 -13.66
C GLU A 14 -4.14 -6.31 -12.95
N LEU A 15 -4.56 -5.88 -11.76
CA LEU A 15 -5.42 -6.68 -10.90
C LEU A 15 -6.67 -5.97 -10.36
N VAL A 16 -6.70 -4.63 -10.41
CA VAL A 16 -7.80 -3.84 -9.83
C VAL A 16 -9.17 -4.20 -10.42
N ASP A 17 -9.23 -4.53 -11.71
CA ASP A 17 -10.48 -4.85 -12.40
C ASP A 17 -11.14 -6.15 -11.91
N ASP A 18 -10.37 -7.05 -11.27
CA ASP A 18 -10.89 -8.29 -10.71
C ASP A 18 -11.61 -8.06 -9.36
N GLY A 19 -11.43 -6.88 -8.73
CA GLY A 19 -12.09 -6.50 -7.47
C GLY A 19 -11.66 -7.32 -6.25
N GLU A 20 -10.52 -8.01 -6.33
CA GLU A 20 -10.09 -8.97 -5.29
C GLU A 20 -9.29 -8.33 -4.14
N PHE A 21 -8.72 -7.14 -4.34
CA PHE A 21 -8.04 -6.37 -3.31
C PHE A 21 -8.07 -4.87 -3.63
N GLU A 22 -7.60 -4.07 -2.67
CA GLU A 22 -7.47 -2.63 -2.81
C GLU A 22 -6.19 -2.16 -2.10
N ILE A 23 -5.60 -1.06 -2.59
CA ILE A 23 -4.51 -0.35 -1.94
C ILE A 23 -5.10 0.84 -1.17
N VAL A 24 -4.67 1.02 0.08
CA VAL A 24 -4.96 2.22 0.85
C VAL A 24 -3.65 2.90 1.19
N PHE A 25 -3.39 4.04 0.56
CA PHE A 25 -2.21 4.85 0.81
C PHE A 25 -2.32 5.58 2.15
N VAL A 26 -1.32 5.37 3.00
CA VAL A 26 -1.21 6.02 4.31
C VAL A 26 0.00 6.93 4.27
N SER A 27 -0.23 8.22 4.07
CA SER A 27 0.85 9.21 4.00
C SER A 27 1.44 9.48 5.40
N PHE A 28 2.77 9.55 5.45
CA PHE A 28 3.56 10.00 6.59
C PHE A 28 4.17 11.39 6.32
N ASP A 29 3.67 12.09 5.30
CA ASP A 29 4.09 13.44 4.97
C ASP A 29 3.80 14.40 6.13
N ARG A 30 4.64 15.44 6.26
CA ARG A 30 4.56 16.40 7.37
C ARG A 30 3.66 17.59 7.06
N ALA A 31 3.34 17.82 5.79
CA ALA A 31 2.42 18.85 5.35
C ALA A 31 1.39 18.30 4.37
N GLU A 32 0.18 18.86 4.38
CA GLU A 32 -0.88 18.50 3.45
C GLU A 32 -0.51 18.82 1.99
N ALA A 33 0.31 19.85 1.77
CA ALA A 33 0.82 20.21 0.45
C ALA A 33 1.66 19.08 -0.16
N ASP A 34 2.53 18.45 0.63
CA ASP A 34 3.37 17.33 0.19
C ASP A 34 2.51 16.13 -0.23
N LEU A 35 1.47 15.80 0.56
CA LEU A 35 0.49 14.78 0.17
C LEU A 35 -0.19 15.15 -1.15
N LYS A 36 -0.66 16.40 -1.30
CA LYS A 36 -1.33 16.85 -2.52
C LYS A 36 -0.43 16.73 -3.74
N ASP A 37 0.85 17.05 -3.62
CA ASP A 37 1.81 16.96 -4.72
C ASP A 37 2.12 15.50 -5.05
N TYR A 38 2.28 14.64 -4.04
CA TYR A 38 2.37 13.19 -4.26
C TYR A 38 1.15 12.65 -5.02
N MET A 39 -0.06 13.06 -4.61
CA MET A 39 -1.31 12.60 -5.22
C MET A 39 -1.44 13.02 -6.69
N LYS A 40 -0.86 14.16 -7.09
CA LYS A 40 -0.83 14.62 -8.49
C LYS A 40 0.19 13.84 -9.34
N GLU A 41 1.35 13.54 -8.78
CA GLU A 41 2.48 13.02 -9.55
C GLU A 41 2.56 11.50 -9.60
N SER A 42 2.22 10.82 -8.50
CA SER A 42 2.60 9.42 -8.27
C SER A 42 1.44 8.50 -7.91
N HIS A 43 0.22 9.03 -7.81
CA HIS A 43 -0.95 8.25 -7.39
C HIS A 43 -1.38 7.21 -8.45
N GLY A 44 -1.82 6.04 -7.97
CA GLY A 44 -2.27 4.91 -8.78
C GLY A 44 -3.79 4.76 -8.90
N ASN A 45 -4.58 5.78 -8.55
CA ASN A 45 -6.04 5.73 -8.43
C ASN A 45 -6.57 4.77 -7.35
N TRP A 46 -5.77 4.48 -6.33
CA TRP A 46 -6.16 3.75 -5.14
C TRP A 46 -6.76 4.69 -4.07
N TYR A 47 -7.22 4.15 -2.94
CA TYR A 47 -7.67 5.00 -1.83
C TYR A 47 -6.50 5.57 -1.04
N PHE A 48 -6.77 6.62 -0.28
CA PHE A 48 -5.81 7.19 0.66
C PHE A 48 -6.51 7.71 1.91
N LEU A 49 -5.79 7.77 3.02
CA LEU A 49 -6.29 8.43 4.22
C LEU A 49 -6.09 9.95 4.13
N PRO A 50 -7.09 10.76 4.50
CA PRO A 50 -6.93 12.21 4.59
C PRO A 50 -5.77 12.61 5.51
N PHE A 51 -5.09 13.69 5.16
CA PHE A 51 -4.04 14.27 6.00
C PHE A 51 -4.56 14.55 7.43
N GLY A 52 -3.75 14.25 8.44
CA GLY A 52 -4.11 14.46 9.85
C GLY A 52 -5.12 13.46 10.42
N SER A 53 -5.54 12.45 9.66
CA SER A 53 -6.42 11.39 10.19
C SER A 53 -5.75 10.65 11.36
N SER A 54 -6.47 10.50 12.48
CA SER A 54 -6.00 9.75 13.65
C SER A 54 -5.72 8.27 13.33
N LYS A 55 -6.37 7.74 12.27
CA LYS A 55 -6.16 6.37 11.78
C LYS A 55 -4.73 6.12 11.31
N ILE A 56 -4.00 7.15 10.87
CA ILE A 56 -2.62 7.02 10.41
C ILE A 56 -1.75 6.44 11.53
N GLN A 57 -1.80 7.06 12.72
CA GLN A 57 -1.01 6.61 13.87
C GLN A 57 -1.53 5.30 14.47
N GLU A 58 -2.85 5.08 14.46
CA GLU A 58 -3.47 3.82 14.90
C GLU A 58 -2.98 2.63 14.06
N LEU A 59 -2.97 2.76 12.73
CA LEU A 59 -2.49 1.73 11.81
C LEU A 59 -0.97 1.54 11.92
N ALA A 60 -0.21 2.63 11.99
CA ALA A 60 1.24 2.57 12.17
C ALA A 60 1.63 1.78 13.43
N THR A 61 0.91 2.02 14.53
CA THR A 61 1.11 1.30 15.79
C THR A 61 0.66 -0.17 15.67
N LYS A 62 -0.57 -0.39 15.17
CA LYS A 62 -1.17 -1.73 15.04
C LYS A 62 -0.28 -2.68 14.23
N TYR A 63 0.29 -2.20 13.12
CA TYR A 63 1.13 -3.00 12.24
C TYR A 63 2.64 -2.81 12.50
N SER A 64 3.00 -2.09 13.57
CA SER A 64 4.39 -1.84 13.99
C SER A 64 5.27 -1.28 12.86
N VAL A 65 4.77 -0.27 12.15
CA VAL A 65 5.49 0.42 11.07
C VAL A 65 6.62 1.24 11.67
N SER A 66 7.87 0.90 11.35
CA SER A 66 9.08 1.56 11.87
C SER A 66 9.86 2.35 10.82
N GLY A 67 9.44 2.31 9.56
CA GLY A 67 10.12 3.01 8.47
C GLY A 67 9.30 3.03 7.19
N ILE A 68 9.68 3.94 6.28
CA ILE A 68 9.06 4.11 4.96
C ILE A 68 10.10 3.94 3.85
N PRO A 69 9.73 3.43 2.66
CA PRO A 69 8.40 2.91 2.31
C PRO A 69 8.16 1.50 2.87
N THR A 70 6.94 1.26 3.38
CA THR A 70 6.45 -0.04 3.88
C THR A 70 5.13 -0.38 3.17
N LEU A 71 4.97 -1.63 2.73
CA LEU A 71 3.73 -2.16 2.17
C LEU A 71 3.36 -3.44 2.93
N ILE A 72 2.21 -3.41 3.60
CA ILE A 72 1.71 -4.49 4.44
C ILE A 72 0.45 -5.03 3.80
N ILE A 73 0.38 -6.35 3.68
CA ILE A 73 -0.79 -7.04 3.16
C ILE A 73 -1.61 -7.51 4.35
N ILE A 74 -2.89 -7.17 4.34
CA ILE A 74 -3.84 -7.50 5.41
C ILE A 74 -5.10 -8.12 4.81
N LYS A 75 -5.81 -8.93 5.58
CA LYS A 75 -7.16 -9.40 5.23
C LYS A 75 -8.20 -8.33 5.58
N SER A 76 -9.43 -8.51 5.11
CA SER A 76 -10.55 -7.58 5.37
C SER A 76 -10.92 -7.43 6.85
N ASP A 77 -10.62 -8.44 7.68
CA ASP A 77 -10.76 -8.37 9.14
C ASP A 77 -9.60 -7.61 9.83
N GLY A 78 -8.62 -7.17 9.05
CA GLY A 78 -7.44 -6.45 9.51
C GLY A 78 -6.32 -7.32 10.07
N SER A 79 -6.41 -8.65 9.96
CA SER A 79 -5.31 -9.57 10.25
C SER A 79 -4.18 -9.41 9.24
N GLU A 80 -2.95 -9.54 9.71
CA GLU A 80 -1.75 -9.40 8.89
C GLU A 80 -1.48 -10.69 8.09
N VAL A 81 -1.27 -10.54 6.79
CA VAL A 81 -0.76 -11.61 5.90
C VAL A 81 0.76 -11.54 5.81
N THR A 82 1.32 -10.35 5.54
CA THR A 82 2.77 -10.15 5.45
C THR A 82 3.16 -8.68 5.54
N LYS A 83 4.27 -8.37 6.23
CA LYS A 83 4.95 -7.05 6.18
C LYS A 83 5.93 -6.91 5.01
N ASN A 84 6.18 -8.00 4.27
CA ASN A 84 7.11 -8.03 3.14
C ASN A 84 6.42 -7.72 1.80
N GLY A 85 5.25 -7.07 1.80
CA GLY A 85 4.48 -6.80 0.58
C GLY A 85 5.29 -6.09 -0.50
N LYS A 86 6.21 -5.19 -0.11
CA LYS A 86 7.15 -4.55 -1.05
C LYS A 86 7.99 -5.58 -1.80
N LYS A 87 8.56 -6.55 -1.11
CA LYS A 87 9.40 -7.60 -1.72
C LYS A 87 8.57 -8.51 -2.61
N ASP A 88 7.33 -8.81 -2.21
CA ASP A 88 6.41 -9.60 -3.02
C ASP A 88 6.07 -8.90 -4.34
N VAL A 89 5.67 -7.63 -4.28
CA VAL A 89 5.34 -6.82 -5.48
C VAL A 89 6.55 -6.67 -6.42
N GLN A 90 7.76 -6.55 -5.88
CA GLN A 90 8.98 -6.44 -6.68
C GLN A 90 9.50 -7.77 -7.23
N GLY A 91 9.15 -8.90 -6.60
CA GLY A 91 9.77 -10.20 -6.85
C GLY A 91 8.86 -11.25 -7.49
N LYS A 92 7.56 -10.98 -7.62
CA LYS A 92 6.56 -11.93 -8.11
C LYS A 92 5.67 -11.28 -9.15
N ALA A 93 5.18 -12.07 -10.10
CA ALA A 93 4.12 -11.64 -11.00
C ALA A 93 2.84 -11.30 -10.20
N PRO A 94 2.04 -10.29 -10.60
CA PRO A 94 0.92 -9.81 -9.79
C PRO A 94 -0.07 -10.89 -9.37
N LYS A 95 -0.55 -11.71 -10.31
CA LYS A 95 -1.48 -12.82 -10.04
C LYS A 95 -0.90 -13.88 -9.09
N ALA A 96 0.41 -14.13 -9.19
CA ALA A 96 1.08 -15.10 -8.32
C ALA A 96 1.22 -14.57 -6.88
N ALA A 97 1.53 -13.28 -6.71
CA ALA A 97 1.56 -12.63 -5.40
C ALA A 97 0.18 -12.63 -4.75
N LEU A 98 -0.87 -12.21 -5.49
CA LEU A 98 -2.25 -12.19 -5.00
C LEU A 98 -2.74 -13.57 -4.57
N SER A 99 -2.51 -14.61 -5.39
CA SER A 99 -2.87 -15.99 -5.07
C SER A 99 -2.18 -16.48 -3.79
N ALA A 100 -0.90 -16.17 -3.62
CA ALA A 100 -0.15 -16.51 -2.41
C ALA A 100 -0.70 -15.79 -1.17
N TRP A 101 -1.05 -14.50 -1.28
CA TRP A 101 -1.64 -13.74 -0.17
C TRP A 101 -3.01 -14.26 0.25
N LYS A 102 -3.83 -14.71 -0.70
CA LYS A 102 -5.16 -15.29 -0.44
C LYS A 102 -5.11 -16.68 0.20
N SER A 103 -3.98 -17.38 0.07
CA SER A 103 -3.80 -18.74 0.60
C SER A 103 -3.15 -18.78 1.99
N ALA A 104 -2.83 -17.62 2.57
CA ALA A 104 -2.18 -17.46 3.87
C ALA A 104 -3.18 -17.31 5.03
#